data_AF-A0A4Y8PUG7-F1
#
_entry.id   AF-A0A4Y8PUG7-F1
#
_cell.length_a   1.000
_cell.length_b   1.000
_cell.length_c   1.000
_cell.angle_alpha   90.00
_cell.angle_beta   90.00
_cell.angle_gamma   90.00
#
_symmetry.space_group_name_H-M   'P 1'
#
loop_
_entity.id
_entity.type
_entity.pdbx_description
1 polymer ?
#
loop_
_entity_poly.entity_id
_entity_poly.type
_entity_poly.pdbx_seq_one_letter_code
_entity_poly.pdbx_strand_id
1 'polypeptide(L)'
;MMEEQLELFADIEDKPKRSTTFLDNMKLPIHRWFRYSAGFSAEWIASVIQERNPDGREDFHVFDPFAGSGTVLLASDQAGVCSAGTEAHPFVARMTRAKLHGSQAKAGEFMQSAKALLEEARRLEPAELQESYNELIYKCYPPHTLHQLTALKQAWQKRERDGIYSELLWLALVAILRACSPAGTAQWQYVLPNKQTKAKIPFEAFEQQARMMSADMQAWQQHVGVSKVAFFQEDARACPSVPDVWADLVVTSPPYANNYDYADATRLEMSFFNEIQGWGDLQDVVRSHLVRSCTQHVSKLKKETYEILQSEELRPIYPALLDVCRRLDAEKELHGGKKNYHTMIALYFLDLARVWIELRRICKPGADVVFVIGDSAPYGIYVPVDTWLGELALAAGFTSYRFDKARDRNTKWKNRKHTVPLKEGFLWVKG
;
A
#
# COMPACT_ATOMS: atom_id res chain seq x y z
N MET A 1 3.16 -53.45 21.23
CA MET A 1 2.05 -52.48 21.34
C MET A 1 2.54 -51.34 22.21
N MET A 2 2.40 -50.12 21.70
CA MET A 2 2.30 -48.85 22.41
C MET A 2 3.18 -48.64 23.65
N GLU A 3 4.27 -47.91 23.47
CA GLU A 3 4.71 -46.89 24.42
C GLU A 3 5.57 -45.88 23.66
N GLU A 4 5.50 -44.61 24.06
CA GLU A 4 6.06 -43.40 23.41
C GLU A 4 5.21 -42.78 22.27
N GLN A 5 4.03 -42.28 22.64
CA GLN A 5 3.40 -41.20 21.87
C GLN A 5 2.53 -40.31 22.77
N LEU A 6 3.13 -39.61 23.74
CA LEU A 6 2.44 -38.58 24.53
C LEU A 6 3.47 -37.65 25.16
N GLU A 7 3.98 -36.70 24.36
CA GLU A 7 4.51 -35.41 24.82
C GLU A 7 4.88 -34.57 23.57
N LEU A 8 3.86 -34.00 22.92
CA LEU A 8 4.11 -32.99 21.87
C LEU A 8 3.05 -31.87 21.84
N PHE A 9 2.55 -31.51 23.02
CA PHE A 9 1.80 -30.28 23.21
C PHE A 9 2.28 -29.64 24.51
N ALA A 10 3.52 -29.14 24.49
CA ALA A 10 3.89 -28.05 25.37
C ALA A 10 3.04 -26.83 24.96
N ASP A 11 2.44 -26.20 25.96
CA ASP A 11 1.52 -25.07 25.84
C ASP A 11 1.95 -24.07 24.74
N ILE A 12 1.09 -23.94 23.73
CA ILE A 12 1.21 -22.86 22.76
C ILE A 12 0.79 -21.59 23.50
N GLU A 13 1.77 -20.89 24.05
CA GLU A 13 1.61 -19.47 24.37
C GLU A 13 0.97 -18.77 23.17
N ASP A 14 -0.11 -18.05 23.43
CA ASP A 14 -0.90 -17.29 22.46
C ASP A 14 -0.04 -16.14 21.89
N LYS A 15 0.89 -16.48 20.99
CA LYS A 15 1.72 -15.49 20.30
C LYS A 15 0.80 -14.63 19.45
N PRO A 16 0.84 -13.30 19.56
CA PRO A 16 0.04 -12.42 18.72
C PRO A 16 0.29 -12.76 17.25
N LYS A 17 -0.77 -12.85 16.45
CA LYS A 17 -0.71 -13.22 15.03
C LYS A 17 0.17 -12.23 14.27
N ARG A 18 1.46 -12.55 14.10
CA ARG A 18 2.45 -11.78 13.30
C ARG A 18 2.19 -11.94 11.80
N SER A 19 0.98 -11.62 11.35
CA SER A 19 0.57 -11.71 9.95
C SER A 19 1.14 -10.52 9.18
N THR A 20 2.00 -10.79 8.20
CA THR A 20 2.52 -9.82 7.25
C THR A 20 1.50 -9.46 6.15
N THR A 21 0.21 -9.80 6.32
CA THR A 21 -0.80 -9.69 5.26
C THR A 21 -2.02 -8.89 5.70
N PHE A 22 -2.61 -8.15 4.75
CA PHE A 22 -3.78 -7.28 4.97
C PHE A 22 -5.10 -8.00 5.25
N LEU A 23 -5.21 -9.33 5.09
CA LEU A 23 -6.52 -9.98 4.98
C LEU A 23 -7.41 -9.80 6.22
N ASP A 24 -6.82 -9.83 7.42
CA ASP A 24 -7.56 -9.66 8.67
C ASP A 24 -8.06 -8.21 8.86
N ASN A 25 -7.42 -7.23 8.23
CA ASN A 25 -7.86 -5.84 8.23
C ASN A 25 -9.24 -5.65 7.57
N MET A 26 -9.70 -6.59 6.75
CA MET A 26 -11.05 -6.57 6.18
C MET A 26 -12.16 -6.79 7.21
N LYS A 27 -11.82 -7.16 8.46
CA LYS A 27 -12.76 -7.31 9.58
C LYS A 27 -12.79 -6.08 10.47
N LEU A 28 -11.80 -5.19 10.37
CA LEU A 28 -11.61 -4.07 11.28
C LEU A 28 -12.33 -2.80 10.77
N PRO A 29 -12.96 -2.01 11.67
CA PRO A 29 -13.61 -0.75 11.30
C PRO A 29 -12.64 0.20 10.61
N ILE A 30 -13.13 0.95 9.62
CA ILE A 30 -12.36 1.88 8.76
C ILE A 30 -11.34 1.18 7.85
N HIS A 31 -10.52 0.26 8.37
CA HIS A 31 -9.55 -0.50 7.59
C HIS A 31 -10.19 -1.19 6.37
N ARG A 32 -11.38 -1.79 6.57
CA ARG A 32 -12.13 -2.55 5.57
C ARG A 32 -12.83 -1.73 4.49
N TRP A 33 -12.80 -0.39 4.57
CA TRP A 33 -13.49 0.48 3.61
C TRP A 33 -12.95 0.34 2.19
N PHE A 34 -11.66 0.00 2.06
CA PHE A 34 -11.03 -0.26 0.79
C PHE A 34 -10.00 -1.38 0.94
N ARG A 35 -10.11 -2.42 0.10
CA ARG A 35 -9.17 -3.54 0.12
C ARG A 35 -7.85 -3.14 -0.52
N TYR A 36 -6.76 -3.18 0.24
CA TYR A 36 -5.41 -2.87 -0.24
C TYR A 36 -4.47 -4.06 0.01
N SER A 37 -4.31 -4.94 -0.98
CA SER A 37 -3.60 -6.22 -0.82
C SER A 37 -2.12 -6.08 -0.45
N ALA A 38 -1.52 -4.90 -0.63
CA ALA A 38 -0.12 -4.64 -0.30
C ALA A 38 0.10 -4.15 1.15
N GLY A 39 -0.95 -4.07 1.98
CA GLY A 39 -0.81 -3.75 3.39
C GLY A 39 -0.47 -4.96 4.28
N PHE A 40 -0.12 -4.68 5.53
CA PHE A 40 0.15 -5.66 6.59
C PHE A 40 -0.89 -5.56 7.72
N SER A 41 -0.81 -6.44 8.73
CA SER A 41 -1.81 -6.54 9.80
C SER A 41 -1.83 -5.31 10.72
N ALA A 42 -3.01 -4.72 10.94
CA ALA A 42 -3.21 -3.65 11.91
C ALA A 42 -3.02 -4.14 13.36
N GLU A 43 -3.43 -5.38 13.65
CA GLU A 43 -3.24 -5.99 14.98
C GLU A 43 -1.75 -6.15 15.31
N TRP A 44 -0.93 -6.49 14.30
CA TRP A 44 0.52 -6.55 14.47
C TRP A 44 1.09 -5.16 14.81
N ILE A 45 0.63 -4.11 14.13
CA ILE A 45 1.05 -2.73 14.45
C ILE A 45 0.69 -2.35 15.87
N ALA A 46 -0.55 -2.60 16.30
CA ALA A 46 -0.96 -2.33 17.66
C ALA A 46 -0.04 -3.04 18.67
N SER A 47 0.34 -4.30 18.41
CA SER A 47 1.28 -5.03 19.26
C SER A 47 2.69 -4.42 19.29
N VAL A 48 3.19 -3.93 18.15
CA VAL A 48 4.52 -3.29 18.09
C VAL A 48 4.52 -1.96 18.82
N ILE A 49 3.46 -1.14 18.66
CA ILE A 49 3.30 0.13 19.39
C ILE A 49 3.27 -0.14 20.90
N GLN A 50 2.51 -1.14 21.35
CA GLN A 50 2.44 -1.52 22.75
C GLN A 50 3.79 -2.02 23.30
N GLU A 51 4.53 -2.85 22.53
CA GLU A 51 5.85 -3.35 22.94
C GLU A 51 6.89 -2.22 23.06
N ARG A 52 6.80 -1.21 22.19
CA ARG A 52 7.78 -0.10 22.13
C ARG A 52 7.39 1.11 22.99
N ASN A 53 6.12 1.22 23.37
CA ASN A 53 5.61 2.23 24.28
C ASN A 53 4.80 1.60 25.43
N PRO A 54 5.41 0.72 26.25
CA PRO A 54 4.69 -0.04 27.27
C PRO A 54 4.08 0.85 28.36
N ASP A 55 4.72 1.98 28.64
CA ASP A 55 4.30 2.94 29.65
C ASP A 55 3.28 3.98 29.12
N GLY A 56 2.91 3.90 27.83
CA GLY A 56 1.94 4.82 27.23
C GLY A 56 2.39 6.28 27.21
N ARG A 57 3.68 6.54 26.96
CA ARG A 57 4.24 7.89 26.86
C ARG A 57 3.48 8.73 25.83
N GLU A 58 3.09 9.94 26.23
CA GLU A 58 2.36 10.88 25.35
C GLU A 58 3.25 11.47 24.24
N ASP A 59 4.56 11.54 24.46
CA ASP A 59 5.56 12.08 23.53
C ASP A 59 6.17 11.02 22.60
N PHE A 60 5.57 9.82 22.56
CA PHE A 60 5.96 8.73 21.66
C PHE A 60 5.29 8.92 20.30
N HIS A 61 6.09 9.00 19.24
CA HIS A 61 5.63 9.28 17.89
C HIS A 61 5.91 8.13 16.92
N VAL A 62 4.91 7.79 16.11
CA VAL A 62 4.99 6.75 15.09
C VAL A 62 5.03 7.35 13.69
N PHE A 63 5.94 6.89 12.83
CA PHE A 63 6.05 7.34 11.45
C PHE A 63 5.91 6.17 10.46
N ASP A 64 5.20 6.41 9.35
CA ASP A 64 5.13 5.49 8.20
C ASP A 64 5.45 6.23 6.88
N PRO A 65 6.66 6.09 6.31
CA PRO A 65 7.03 6.73 5.06
C PRO A 65 6.30 6.17 3.82
N PHE A 66 5.61 5.03 3.96
CA PHE A 66 4.81 4.40 2.90
C PHE A 66 3.42 4.05 3.43
N ALA A 67 2.70 5.08 3.88
CA ALA A 67 1.42 4.95 4.57
C ALA A 67 0.40 4.09 3.83
N GLY A 68 0.46 4.00 2.50
CA GLY A 68 -0.34 3.07 1.71
C GLY A 68 -1.82 3.29 1.99
N SER A 69 -2.48 2.31 2.62
CA SER A 69 -3.91 2.41 3.01
C SER A 69 -4.17 3.00 4.41
N GLY A 70 -3.17 3.61 5.03
CA GLY A 70 -3.24 4.24 6.34
C GLY A 70 -3.27 3.26 7.51
N THR A 71 -2.78 2.03 7.33
CA THR A 71 -2.89 0.98 8.37
C THR A 71 -2.15 1.37 9.64
N VAL A 72 -0.93 1.89 9.54
CA VAL A 72 -0.14 2.35 10.71
C VAL A 72 -0.80 3.54 11.38
N LEU A 73 -1.29 4.49 10.60
CA LEU A 73 -1.94 5.70 11.12
C LEU A 73 -3.23 5.37 11.88
N LEU A 74 -4.10 4.54 11.30
CA LEU A 74 -5.33 4.09 11.96
C LEU A 74 -5.04 3.27 13.23
N ALA A 75 -4.07 2.36 13.19
CA ALA A 75 -3.69 1.59 14.36
C ALA A 75 -3.07 2.47 15.47
N SER A 76 -2.29 3.50 15.09
CA SER A 76 -1.73 4.47 16.04
C SER A 76 -2.83 5.35 16.65
N ASP A 77 -3.79 5.78 15.85
CA ASP A 77 -4.96 6.56 16.29
C ASP A 77 -5.78 5.76 17.30
N GLN A 78 -6.03 4.47 17.02
CA GLN A 78 -6.71 3.56 17.95
C GLN A 78 -5.93 3.33 19.25
N ALA A 79 -4.60 3.38 19.20
CA ALA A 79 -3.74 3.32 20.38
C ALA A 79 -3.59 4.67 21.11
N GLY A 80 -4.18 5.76 20.60
CA GLY A 80 -4.05 7.10 21.18
C GLY A 80 -2.67 7.75 20.99
N VAL A 81 -1.86 7.22 20.06
CA VAL A 81 -0.47 7.61 19.82
C VAL A 81 -0.38 8.60 18.66
N CYS A 82 0.44 9.65 18.81
CA CYS A 82 0.66 10.60 17.73
C CYS A 82 1.41 9.93 16.57
N SER A 83 0.93 10.15 15.34
CA SER A 83 1.54 9.55 14.17
C SER A 83 1.53 10.45 12.96
N ALA A 84 2.50 10.24 12.07
CA ALA A 84 2.60 10.89 10.79
C ALA A 84 2.85 9.84 9.70
N GLY A 85 2.41 10.12 8.47
CA GLY A 85 2.75 9.26 7.35
C GLY A 85 2.73 9.98 6.02
N THR A 86 3.50 9.43 5.07
CA THR A 86 3.62 9.94 3.71
C THR A 86 3.17 8.91 2.68
N GLU A 87 2.56 9.36 1.58
CA GLU A 87 2.24 8.52 0.43
C GLU A 87 2.38 9.30 -0.87
N ALA A 88 3.22 8.78 -1.78
CA ALA A 88 3.54 9.43 -3.04
C ALA A 88 2.47 9.21 -4.12
N HIS A 89 1.76 8.08 -4.06
CA HIS A 89 0.77 7.73 -5.05
C HIS A 89 -0.51 8.58 -4.87
N PRO A 90 -0.89 9.45 -5.83
CA PRO A 90 -1.96 10.44 -5.62
C PRO A 90 -3.32 9.82 -5.28
N PHE A 91 -3.74 8.80 -6.03
CA PHE A 91 -4.99 8.08 -5.74
C PHE A 91 -4.99 7.41 -4.36
N VAL A 92 -3.90 6.72 -4.00
CA VAL A 92 -3.78 6.02 -2.71
C VAL A 92 -3.72 7.03 -1.57
N ALA A 93 -3.04 8.16 -1.76
CA ALA A 93 -3.00 9.24 -0.79
C ALA A 93 -4.39 9.83 -0.52
N ARG A 94 -5.17 10.10 -1.58
CA ARG A 94 -6.57 10.55 -1.44
C ARG A 94 -7.43 9.52 -0.71
N MET A 95 -7.30 8.24 -1.07
CA MET A 95 -7.99 7.14 -0.40
C MET A 95 -7.68 7.08 1.10
N THR A 96 -6.40 7.21 1.47
CA THR A 96 -6.00 7.22 2.87
C THR A 96 -6.49 8.45 3.61
N ARG A 97 -6.43 9.64 3.00
CA ARG A 97 -6.99 10.86 3.57
C ARG A 97 -8.50 10.72 3.84
N ALA A 98 -9.26 10.18 2.88
CA ALA A 98 -10.68 9.92 3.05
C ALA A 98 -10.97 8.91 4.16
N LYS A 99 -10.13 7.88 4.35
CA LYS A 99 -10.26 6.96 5.49
C LYS A 99 -10.00 7.67 6.83
N LEU A 100 -8.98 8.53 6.91
CA LEU A 100 -8.66 9.28 8.12
C LEU A 100 -9.77 10.28 8.49
N HIS A 101 -10.49 10.85 7.52
CA HIS A 101 -11.71 11.62 7.77
C HIS A 101 -12.80 10.83 8.50
N GLY A 102 -12.79 9.50 8.37
CA GLY A 102 -13.73 8.61 9.05
C GLY A 102 -13.73 8.74 10.57
N SER A 103 -12.59 9.07 11.19
CA SER A 103 -12.52 9.27 12.64
C SER A 103 -13.20 10.58 13.08
N GLN A 104 -13.21 11.59 12.21
CA GLN A 104 -13.71 12.94 12.52
C GLN A 104 -15.16 13.19 12.08
N ALA A 105 -15.64 12.48 11.06
CA ALA A 105 -16.94 12.71 10.45
C ALA A 105 -18.10 12.17 11.29
N LYS A 106 -19.20 12.93 11.41
CA LYS A 106 -20.39 12.42 12.10
C LYS A 106 -21.11 11.40 11.23
N ALA A 107 -21.26 10.18 11.74
CA ALA A 107 -21.86 9.07 11.01
C ALA A 107 -23.27 9.37 10.46
N GLY A 108 -24.10 10.06 11.24
CA GLY A 108 -25.47 10.43 10.83
C GLY A 108 -25.50 11.41 9.65
N GLU A 109 -24.65 12.44 9.69
CA GLU A 109 -24.53 13.44 8.60
C GLU A 109 -23.95 12.79 7.33
N PHE A 110 -22.97 11.90 7.47
CA PHE A 110 -22.45 11.10 6.35
C PHE A 110 -23.56 10.24 5.71
N MET A 111 -24.32 9.49 6.52
CA MET A 111 -25.39 8.63 6.01
C MET A 111 -26.52 9.43 5.36
N GLN A 112 -26.85 10.61 5.89
CA GLN A 112 -27.80 11.53 5.25
C GLN A 112 -27.28 12.02 3.89
N SER A 113 -26.01 12.40 3.81
CA SER A 113 -25.35 12.82 2.57
C SER A 113 -25.34 11.69 1.53
N ALA A 114 -25.06 10.46 1.94
CA ALA A 114 -25.06 9.29 1.08
C ALA A 114 -26.46 8.97 0.53
N LYS A 115 -27.50 9.05 1.37
CA LYS A 115 -28.90 8.89 0.91
C LYS A 115 -29.28 9.97 -0.10
N ALA A 116 -28.94 11.24 0.19
CA ALA A 116 -29.23 12.34 -0.71
C ALA A 116 -28.53 12.17 -2.08
N LEU A 117 -27.27 11.71 -2.08
CA LEU A 117 -26.53 11.42 -3.31
C LEU A 117 -27.20 10.29 -4.11
N LEU A 118 -27.58 9.20 -3.43
CA LEU A 118 -28.22 8.06 -4.09
C LEU A 118 -29.58 8.44 -4.70
N GLU A 119 -30.40 9.21 -4.00
CA GLU A 119 -31.70 9.70 -4.50
C GLU A 119 -31.55 10.69 -5.65
N GLU A 120 -30.48 11.47 -5.67
CA GLU A 120 -30.15 12.30 -6.83
C GLU A 120 -29.69 11.45 -8.02
N ALA A 121 -28.78 10.50 -7.80
CA ALA A 121 -28.28 9.62 -8.86
C ALA A 121 -29.41 8.79 -9.51
N ARG A 122 -30.40 8.35 -8.73
CA ARG A 122 -31.58 7.62 -9.24
C ARG A 122 -32.49 8.45 -10.15
N ARG A 123 -32.44 9.79 -10.03
CA ARG A 123 -33.25 10.72 -10.83
C ARG A 123 -32.59 11.15 -12.13
N LEU A 124 -31.32 10.81 -12.34
CA LEU A 124 -30.59 11.14 -13.56
C LEU A 124 -30.95 10.16 -14.67
N GLU A 125 -31.50 10.69 -15.76
CA GLU A 125 -31.81 9.92 -16.95
C GLU A 125 -30.56 9.66 -17.81
N PRO A 126 -30.51 8.58 -18.61
CA PRO A 126 -29.36 8.29 -19.46
C PRO A 126 -28.94 9.43 -20.40
N ALA A 127 -29.91 10.23 -20.87
CA ALA A 127 -29.67 11.38 -21.74
C ALA A 127 -28.95 12.55 -21.04
N GLU A 128 -29.03 12.62 -19.71
CA GLU A 128 -28.38 13.66 -18.90
C GLU A 128 -26.92 13.30 -18.56
N LEU A 129 -26.54 12.03 -18.73
CA LEU A 129 -25.20 11.56 -18.41
C LEU A 129 -24.20 11.95 -19.51
N GLN A 130 -23.59 13.11 -19.34
CA GLN A 130 -22.46 13.55 -20.16
C GLN A 130 -21.13 13.06 -19.57
N GLU A 131 -20.72 11.84 -19.92
CA GLU A 131 -19.39 11.34 -19.58
C GLU A 131 -18.87 10.41 -20.69
N SER A 132 -17.61 10.60 -21.07
CA SER A 132 -16.90 9.67 -21.95
C SER A 132 -15.83 8.97 -21.14
N TYR A 133 -15.71 7.67 -21.34
CA TYR A 133 -14.68 6.85 -20.69
C TYR A 133 -13.72 6.25 -21.71
N ASN A 134 -12.55 5.82 -21.23
CA ASN A 134 -11.62 5.07 -22.05
C ASN A 134 -12.09 3.61 -22.28
N GLU A 135 -11.41 2.93 -23.21
CA GLU A 135 -11.75 1.55 -23.60
C GLU A 135 -11.73 0.56 -22.43
N LEU A 136 -10.89 0.79 -21.40
CA LEU A 136 -10.84 -0.05 -20.22
C LEU A 136 -12.20 -0.06 -19.50
N ILE A 137 -12.79 1.11 -19.24
CA ILE A 137 -14.05 1.20 -18.51
C ILE A 137 -15.18 0.53 -19.29
N TYR A 138 -15.28 0.76 -20.60
CA TYR A 138 -16.29 0.08 -21.43
C TYR A 138 -16.11 -1.45 -21.45
N LYS A 139 -14.88 -1.96 -21.39
CA LYS A 139 -14.61 -3.40 -21.26
C LYS A 139 -14.94 -3.96 -19.87
N CYS A 140 -14.91 -3.12 -18.84
CA CYS A 140 -15.11 -3.55 -17.46
C CYS A 140 -16.58 -3.50 -17.01
N TYR A 141 -17.42 -2.67 -17.62
CA TYR A 141 -18.80 -2.45 -17.17
C TYR A 141 -19.81 -2.54 -18.31
N PRO A 142 -20.85 -3.39 -18.18
CA PRO A 142 -21.99 -3.37 -19.09
C PRO A 142 -22.69 -2.00 -19.07
N PRO A 143 -23.37 -1.59 -20.16
CA PRO A 143 -23.98 -0.25 -20.28
C PRO A 143 -24.88 0.15 -19.09
N HIS A 144 -25.76 -0.76 -18.64
CA HIS A 144 -26.63 -0.49 -17.48
C HIS A 144 -25.84 -0.29 -16.17
N THR A 145 -24.77 -1.05 -15.97
CA THR A 145 -23.91 -0.91 -14.78
C THR A 145 -23.15 0.41 -14.83
N LEU A 146 -22.57 0.73 -15.99
CA LEU A 146 -21.84 1.97 -16.19
C LEU A 146 -22.74 3.20 -16.04
N HIS A 147 -23.99 3.13 -16.51
CA HIS A 147 -24.99 4.17 -16.32
C HIS A 147 -25.19 4.50 -14.84
N GLN A 148 -25.47 3.50 -13.98
CA GLN A 148 -25.66 3.73 -12.54
C GLN A 148 -24.40 4.27 -11.85
N LEU A 149 -23.22 3.76 -12.21
CA LEU A 149 -21.95 4.26 -11.68
C LEU A 149 -21.71 5.73 -12.09
N THR A 150 -21.98 6.06 -13.36
CA THR A 150 -21.86 7.43 -13.88
C THR A 150 -22.83 8.37 -13.20
N ALA A 151 -24.07 7.94 -12.95
CA ALA A 151 -25.05 8.73 -12.21
C ALA A 151 -24.59 9.01 -10.77
N LEU A 152 -24.01 8.02 -10.07
CA LEU A 152 -23.39 8.23 -8.75
C LEU A 152 -22.23 9.23 -8.83
N LYS A 153 -21.36 9.11 -9.84
CA LYS A 153 -20.22 10.02 -10.06
C LYS A 153 -20.69 11.46 -10.30
N GLN A 154 -21.71 11.67 -11.14
CA GLN A 154 -22.22 13.01 -11.43
C GLN A 154 -22.97 13.63 -10.25
N ALA A 155 -23.77 12.83 -9.53
CA ALA A 155 -24.40 13.29 -8.28
C ALA A 155 -23.37 13.66 -7.21
N TRP A 156 -22.24 12.96 -7.17
CA TRP A 156 -21.09 13.34 -6.34
C TRP A 156 -20.45 14.66 -6.80
N GLN A 157 -20.18 14.82 -8.10
CA GLN A 157 -19.50 16.00 -8.67
C GLN A 157 -20.25 17.34 -8.47
N LYS A 158 -21.57 17.30 -8.27
CA LYS A 158 -22.39 18.49 -7.98
C LYS A 158 -22.26 19.02 -6.55
N ARG A 159 -21.64 18.24 -5.65
CA ARG A 159 -21.43 18.63 -4.26
C ARG A 159 -20.18 19.50 -4.13
N GLU A 160 -20.08 20.22 -3.01
CA GLU A 160 -18.89 20.99 -2.69
C GLU A 160 -17.64 20.10 -2.73
N ARG A 161 -16.65 20.56 -3.48
CA ARG A 161 -15.36 19.86 -3.62
C ARG A 161 -14.60 20.00 -2.30
N ASP A 162 -13.89 18.94 -1.91
CA ASP A 162 -12.95 18.93 -0.78
C ASP A 162 -13.57 18.98 0.64
N GLY A 163 -14.90 18.91 0.76
CA GLY A 163 -15.54 18.69 2.06
C GLY A 163 -15.36 17.27 2.60
N ILE A 164 -15.27 17.11 3.93
CA ILE A 164 -15.07 15.81 4.60
C ILE A 164 -16.05 14.72 4.11
N TYR A 165 -17.34 15.07 3.98
CA TYR A 165 -18.37 14.15 3.49
C TYR A 165 -18.25 13.87 1.99
N SER A 166 -17.78 14.84 1.20
CA SER A 166 -17.54 14.65 -0.23
C SER A 166 -16.44 13.62 -0.48
N GLU A 167 -15.35 13.67 0.28
CA GLU A 167 -14.25 12.69 0.21
C GLU A 167 -14.68 11.30 0.69
N LEU A 168 -15.51 11.22 1.75
CA LEU A 168 -16.07 9.95 2.21
C LEU A 168 -17.04 9.33 1.18
N LEU A 169 -17.86 10.14 0.51
CA LEU A 169 -18.74 9.67 -0.56
C LEU A 169 -17.96 9.22 -1.79
N TRP A 170 -16.89 9.94 -2.14
CA TRP A 170 -15.95 9.52 -3.18
C TRP A 170 -15.35 8.16 -2.85
N LEU A 171 -14.88 7.96 -1.61
CA LEU A 171 -14.33 6.68 -1.17
C LEU A 171 -15.38 5.55 -1.22
N ALA A 172 -16.62 5.82 -0.80
CA ALA A 172 -17.72 4.85 -0.89
C ALA A 172 -17.98 4.41 -2.34
N LEU A 173 -17.95 5.35 -3.29
CA LEU A 173 -18.10 5.06 -4.72
C LEU A 173 -16.90 4.28 -5.28
N VAL A 174 -15.68 4.69 -4.96
CA VAL A 174 -14.44 4.02 -5.38
C VAL A 174 -14.40 2.57 -4.90
N ALA A 175 -14.79 2.33 -3.65
CA ALA A 175 -14.75 1.01 -3.01
C ALA A 175 -15.65 -0.03 -3.69
N ILE A 176 -16.71 0.40 -4.40
CA ILE A 176 -17.64 -0.52 -5.07
C ILE A 176 -17.26 -0.83 -6.52
N LEU A 177 -16.38 -0.03 -7.15
CA LEU A 177 -16.06 -0.13 -8.58
C LEU A 177 -15.71 -1.57 -9.00
N ARG A 178 -14.76 -2.20 -8.29
CA ARG A 178 -14.35 -3.59 -8.59
C ARG A 178 -15.45 -4.61 -8.34
N ALA A 179 -16.28 -4.42 -7.31
CA ALA A 179 -17.36 -5.34 -6.98
C ALA A 179 -18.54 -5.26 -7.97
N CYS A 180 -18.68 -4.12 -8.64
CA CYS A 180 -19.67 -3.89 -9.69
C CYS A 180 -19.16 -4.24 -11.10
N SER A 181 -17.88 -4.58 -11.26
CA SER A 181 -17.35 -5.03 -12.55
C SER A 181 -17.52 -6.55 -12.69
N PRO A 182 -18.15 -7.06 -13.76
CA PRO A 182 -18.10 -8.49 -14.07
C PRO A 182 -16.71 -8.95 -14.50
N ALA A 183 -15.81 -8.04 -14.89
CA ALA A 183 -14.42 -8.39 -15.19
C ALA A 183 -13.73 -8.92 -13.93
N GLY A 184 -13.12 -10.10 -14.05
CA GLY A 184 -12.36 -10.70 -12.98
C GLY A 184 -11.20 -9.80 -12.61
N THR A 185 -10.80 -9.78 -11.36
CA THR A 185 -9.59 -9.09 -10.92
C THR A 185 -8.64 -10.12 -10.33
N ALA A 186 -7.38 -10.11 -10.77
CA ALA A 186 -6.33 -10.73 -9.96
C ALA A 186 -6.25 -9.94 -8.66
N GLN A 187 -6.15 -10.60 -7.49
CA GLN A 187 -6.21 -10.05 -6.12
C GLN A 187 -5.65 -8.62 -5.96
N TRP A 188 -6.41 -7.61 -6.39
CA TRP A 188 -6.04 -6.19 -6.48
C TRP A 188 -4.93 -5.80 -7.49
N GLN A 189 -4.42 -6.73 -8.30
CA GLN A 189 -3.27 -6.49 -9.20
C GLN A 189 -3.67 -5.97 -10.58
N TYR A 190 -4.55 -6.69 -11.27
CA TYR A 190 -4.92 -6.39 -12.66
C TYR A 190 -6.38 -6.72 -12.87
N VAL A 191 -7.08 -5.85 -13.59
CA VAL A 191 -8.35 -6.24 -14.18
C VAL A 191 -8.05 -7.26 -15.28
N LEU A 192 -8.76 -8.37 -15.24
CA LEU A 192 -8.72 -9.47 -16.19
C LEU A 192 -10.09 -9.53 -16.89
N PRO A 193 -10.33 -8.68 -17.91
CA PRO A 193 -11.61 -8.57 -18.60
C PRO A 193 -12.13 -9.91 -19.14
N ASN A 194 -11.22 -10.84 -19.45
CA ASN A 194 -11.54 -12.14 -20.02
C ASN A 194 -11.97 -13.20 -19.00
N LYS A 195 -11.97 -12.89 -17.69
CA LYS A 195 -12.56 -13.73 -16.64
C LYS A 195 -13.84 -13.07 -16.17
N GLN A 196 -14.93 -13.81 -15.99
CA GLN A 196 -16.18 -13.23 -15.49
C GLN A 196 -16.45 -13.61 -14.03
N THR A 197 -17.00 -12.67 -13.27
CA THR A 197 -17.45 -12.84 -11.90
C THR A 197 -18.85 -12.23 -11.72
N LYS A 198 -19.56 -12.64 -10.66
CA LYS A 198 -20.88 -12.06 -10.35
C LYS A 198 -20.71 -10.63 -9.84
N ALA A 199 -21.10 -9.66 -10.65
CA ALA A 199 -21.11 -8.25 -10.29
C ALA A 199 -22.28 -7.90 -9.36
N LYS A 200 -22.04 -6.96 -8.44
CA LYS A 200 -23.09 -6.32 -7.64
C LYS A 200 -23.76 -5.19 -8.43
N ILE A 201 -25.01 -4.88 -8.08
CA ILE A 201 -25.74 -3.73 -8.63
C ILE A 201 -25.20 -2.44 -8.00
N PRO A 202 -24.72 -1.45 -8.78
CA PRO A 202 -24.08 -0.23 -8.26
C PRO A 202 -24.83 0.52 -7.17
N PHE A 203 -26.12 0.81 -7.35
CA PHE A 203 -26.90 1.53 -6.34
C PHE A 203 -27.02 0.77 -5.01
N GLU A 204 -27.26 -0.54 -5.06
CA GLU A 204 -27.30 -1.39 -3.86
C GLU A 204 -25.93 -1.51 -3.20
N ALA A 205 -24.87 -1.66 -4.00
CA ALA A 205 -23.50 -1.74 -3.52
C ALA A 205 -23.09 -0.44 -2.82
N PHE A 206 -23.43 0.72 -3.40
CA PHE A 206 -23.17 2.03 -2.81
C PHE A 206 -23.89 2.19 -1.48
N GLU A 207 -25.18 1.84 -1.42
CA GLU A 207 -25.96 1.90 -0.18
C GLU A 207 -25.37 1.00 0.91
N GLN A 208 -25.02 -0.25 0.56
CA GLN A 208 -24.39 -1.19 1.49
C GLN A 208 -23.03 -0.67 1.99
N GLN A 209 -22.22 -0.12 1.10
CA GLN A 209 -20.92 0.46 1.44
C GLN A 209 -21.08 1.66 2.38
N ALA A 210 -21.99 2.58 2.09
CA ALA A 210 -22.27 3.74 2.94
C ALA A 210 -22.78 3.32 4.33
N ARG A 211 -23.68 2.32 4.41
CA ARG A 211 -24.16 1.77 5.69
C ARG A 211 -23.01 1.16 6.50
N MET A 212 -22.13 0.39 5.86
CA MET A 212 -20.94 -0.20 6.51
C MET A 212 -19.99 0.89 7.02
N MET A 213 -19.68 1.89 6.19
CA MET A 213 -18.84 3.02 6.61
C MET A 213 -19.45 3.79 7.77
N SER A 214 -20.76 4.06 7.75
CA SER A 214 -21.46 4.72 8.86
C SER A 214 -21.41 3.90 10.17
N ALA A 215 -21.58 2.59 10.10
CA ALA A 215 -21.49 1.72 11.28
C ALA A 215 -20.05 1.68 11.85
N ASP A 216 -19.06 1.67 10.97
CA ASP A 216 -17.65 1.70 11.36
C ASP A 216 -17.27 3.04 12.02
N MET A 217 -17.76 4.17 11.50
CA MET A 217 -17.56 5.49 12.13
C MET A 217 -18.10 5.50 13.57
N GLN A 218 -19.30 4.95 13.78
CA GLN A 218 -19.91 4.85 15.12
C GLN A 218 -19.08 3.98 16.06
N ALA A 219 -18.63 2.82 15.58
CA ALA A 219 -17.79 1.92 16.36
C ALA A 219 -16.42 2.55 16.70
N TRP A 220 -15.82 3.28 15.75
CA TRP A 220 -14.54 3.96 15.94
C TRP A 220 -14.63 5.07 16.98
N GLN A 221 -15.65 5.93 16.86
CA GLN A 221 -15.87 7.08 17.74
C GLN A 221 -16.19 6.70 19.20
N GLN A 222 -16.58 5.46 19.46
CA GLN A 222 -16.76 4.95 20.82
C GLN A 222 -15.43 4.64 21.53
N HIS A 223 -14.36 4.38 20.77
CA HIS A 223 -13.10 3.84 21.29
C HIS A 223 -11.91 4.78 21.08
N VAL A 224 -12.03 5.76 20.19
CA VAL A 224 -10.95 6.67 19.84
C VAL A 224 -11.30 8.10 20.25
N GLY A 225 -10.34 8.76 20.93
CA GLY A 225 -10.44 10.16 21.32
C GLY A 225 -10.20 11.13 20.15
N VAL A 226 -9.64 12.30 20.44
CA VAL A 226 -9.23 13.25 19.40
C VAL A 226 -8.07 12.67 18.60
N SER A 227 -8.24 12.55 17.29
CA SER A 227 -7.20 12.01 16.42
C SER A 227 -5.95 12.87 16.41
N LYS A 228 -4.78 12.24 16.53
CA LYS A 228 -3.45 12.88 16.54
C LYS A 228 -2.62 12.54 15.29
N VAL A 229 -3.30 12.21 14.20
CA VAL A 229 -2.69 11.76 12.94
C VAL A 229 -2.39 12.97 12.04
N ALA A 230 -1.16 13.03 11.53
CA ALA A 230 -0.79 13.87 10.40
C ALA A 230 -0.56 13.01 9.15
N PHE A 231 -0.93 13.52 7.97
CA PHE A 231 -0.78 12.78 6.72
C PHE A 231 -0.44 13.70 5.56
N PHE A 232 0.60 13.35 4.79
CA PHE A 232 1.14 14.17 3.72
C PHE A 232 1.26 13.37 2.42
N GLN A 233 0.93 14.00 1.30
CA GLN A 233 1.15 13.40 -0.03
C GLN A 233 2.57 13.77 -0.50
N GLU A 234 3.56 13.01 -0.05
CA GLU A 234 4.99 13.27 -0.25
C GLU A 234 5.72 11.98 -0.65
N ASP A 235 6.95 12.15 -1.13
CA ASP A 235 7.84 11.05 -1.52
C ASP A 235 8.67 10.61 -0.30
N ALA A 236 8.71 9.32 0.01
CA ALA A 236 9.50 8.78 1.12
C ALA A 236 11.01 9.14 1.06
N ARG A 237 11.54 9.47 -0.12
CA ARG A 237 12.92 9.92 -0.32
C ARG A 237 13.17 11.33 0.21
N ALA A 238 12.12 12.12 0.43
CA ALA A 238 12.16 13.47 0.99
C ALA A 238 10.79 13.83 1.59
N CYS A 239 10.70 13.91 2.92
CA CYS A 239 9.49 14.17 3.70
C CYS A 239 9.56 15.53 4.41
N PRO A 240 9.53 16.66 3.68
CA PRO A 240 9.77 17.99 4.26
C PRO A 240 8.74 18.40 5.31
N SER A 241 7.52 17.84 5.28
CA SER A 241 6.49 18.14 6.28
C SER A 241 6.72 17.44 7.63
N VAL A 242 7.65 16.49 7.70
CA VAL A 242 7.97 15.75 8.93
C VAL A 242 9.18 16.38 9.60
N PRO A 243 9.09 16.82 10.88
CA PRO A 243 10.21 17.46 11.56
C PRO A 243 11.42 16.54 11.75
N ASP A 244 12.60 17.16 11.88
CA ASP A 244 13.82 16.48 12.30
C ASP A 244 13.63 15.88 13.71
N VAL A 245 14.23 14.72 13.98
CA VAL A 245 14.32 14.13 15.33
C VAL A 245 12.94 14.01 16.01
N TRP A 246 11.95 13.54 15.25
CA TRP A 246 10.55 13.50 15.64
C TRP A 246 10.03 12.11 16.00
N ALA A 247 10.43 11.06 15.26
CA ALA A 247 9.87 9.72 15.41
C ALA A 247 10.63 8.86 16.43
N ASP A 248 9.91 8.20 17.34
CA ASP A 248 10.45 7.16 18.24
C ASP A 248 10.37 5.77 17.59
N LEU A 249 9.37 5.57 16.72
CA LEU A 249 9.12 4.33 16.02
C LEU A 249 8.76 4.58 14.56
N VAL A 250 9.43 3.89 13.64
CA VAL A 250 9.02 3.80 12.24
C VAL A 250 8.53 2.39 11.98
N VAL A 251 7.30 2.26 11.49
CA VAL A 251 6.78 0.96 11.02
C VAL A 251 6.27 1.12 9.61
N THR A 252 6.75 0.28 8.69
CA THR A 252 6.34 0.40 7.29
C THR A 252 6.58 -0.87 6.48
N SER A 253 6.14 -0.86 5.23
CA SER A 253 6.44 -1.86 4.21
C SER A 253 6.73 -1.14 2.89
N PRO A 254 8.01 -0.95 2.51
CA PRO A 254 8.33 -0.37 1.22
C PRO A 254 7.78 -1.26 0.09
N PRO A 255 7.53 -0.72 -1.11
CA PRO A 255 7.13 -1.54 -2.24
C PRO A 255 8.21 -2.59 -2.54
N TYR A 256 7.84 -3.86 -2.68
CA TYR A 256 8.83 -4.93 -2.88
C TYR A 256 9.37 -4.90 -4.31
N ALA A 257 10.66 -5.23 -4.48
CA ALA A 257 11.32 -5.40 -5.78
C ALA A 257 10.87 -6.67 -6.54
N ASN A 258 9.56 -6.88 -6.66
CA ASN A 258 8.91 -8.06 -7.23
C ASN A 258 8.24 -7.77 -8.60
N ASN A 259 8.48 -6.59 -9.16
CA ASN A 259 7.88 -6.12 -10.41
C ASN A 259 6.35 -5.95 -10.36
N TYR A 260 5.83 -5.59 -9.20
CA TYR A 260 4.44 -5.17 -9.03
C TYR A 260 4.28 -3.69 -9.42
N ASP A 261 3.33 -3.41 -10.30
CA ASP A 261 3.07 -2.05 -10.79
C ASP A 261 1.93 -1.44 -9.97
N TYR A 262 2.29 -0.70 -8.92
CA TYR A 262 1.33 -0.04 -8.04
C TYR A 262 0.49 1.02 -8.78
N ALA A 263 1.03 1.64 -9.83
CA ALA A 263 0.30 2.59 -10.66
C ALA A 263 -0.78 1.89 -11.52
N ASP A 264 -0.44 0.75 -12.12
CA ASP A 264 -1.43 -0.03 -12.88
C ASP A 264 -2.49 -0.67 -11.98
N ALA A 265 -2.14 -0.96 -10.71
CA ALA A 265 -3.06 -1.52 -9.74
C ALA A 265 -4.29 -0.63 -9.49
N THR A 266 -4.18 0.70 -9.62
CA THR A 266 -5.29 1.66 -9.43
C THR A 266 -5.84 2.21 -10.76
N ARG A 267 -5.40 1.67 -11.91
CA ARG A 267 -5.76 2.20 -13.23
C ARG A 267 -7.26 2.18 -13.49
N LEU A 268 -7.99 1.18 -12.99
CA LEU A 268 -9.45 1.08 -13.15
C LEU A 268 -10.14 2.28 -12.48
N GLU A 269 -9.79 2.53 -11.23
CA GLU A 269 -10.37 3.61 -10.43
C GLU A 269 -10.03 4.97 -11.03
N MET A 270 -8.75 5.21 -11.35
CA MET A 270 -8.30 6.47 -11.95
C MET A 270 -8.93 6.71 -13.35
N SER A 271 -9.09 5.66 -14.16
CA SER A 271 -9.76 5.74 -15.46
C SER A 271 -11.25 6.08 -15.32
N PHE A 272 -11.92 5.56 -14.29
CA PHE A 272 -13.33 5.87 -14.04
C PHE A 272 -13.52 7.35 -13.65
N PHE A 273 -12.57 7.93 -12.91
CA PHE A 273 -12.60 9.35 -12.59
C PHE A 273 -12.02 10.26 -13.68
N ASN A 274 -11.59 9.72 -14.83
CA ASN A 274 -10.93 10.46 -15.92
C ASN A 274 -9.65 11.19 -15.46
N GLU A 275 -9.01 10.70 -14.41
CA GLU A 275 -7.70 11.18 -13.94
C GLU A 275 -6.57 10.74 -14.87
N ILE A 276 -6.82 9.68 -15.66
CA ILE A 276 -5.96 9.18 -16.72
C ILE A 276 -6.82 8.72 -17.90
N GLN A 277 -6.31 8.90 -19.11
CA GLN A 277 -6.92 8.43 -20.35
C GLN A 277 -6.42 7.04 -20.75
N GLY A 278 -5.19 6.67 -20.38
CA GLY A 278 -4.64 5.37 -20.72
C GLY A 278 -3.42 4.94 -19.92
N TRP A 279 -2.84 3.81 -20.32
CA TRP A 279 -1.67 3.23 -19.65
C TRP A 279 -0.41 4.12 -19.74
N GLY A 280 -0.30 4.93 -20.80
CA GLY A 280 0.82 5.87 -20.99
C GLY A 280 0.90 6.91 -19.88
N ASP A 281 -0.25 7.46 -19.48
CA ASP A 281 -0.35 8.55 -18.49
C ASP A 281 0.17 8.14 -17.11
N LEU A 282 0.10 6.84 -16.77
CA LEU A 282 0.61 6.31 -15.50
C LEU A 282 2.08 6.66 -15.28
N GLN A 283 2.87 6.82 -16.34
CA GLN A 283 4.29 7.14 -16.23
C GLN A 283 4.52 8.47 -15.53
N ASP A 284 3.77 9.50 -15.91
CA ASP A 284 4.02 10.88 -15.47
C ASP A 284 3.12 11.24 -14.28
N VAL A 285 1.90 10.70 -14.22
CA VAL A 285 0.92 10.96 -13.15
C VAL A 285 1.25 10.21 -11.85
N VAL A 286 1.87 9.03 -11.94
CA VAL A 286 2.08 8.16 -10.77
C VAL A 286 3.52 7.66 -10.65
N ARG A 287 4.03 6.93 -11.66
CA ARG A 287 5.30 6.17 -11.55
C ARG A 287 6.53 7.05 -11.27
N SER A 288 6.50 8.30 -11.71
CA SER A 288 7.53 9.33 -11.44
C SER A 288 7.76 9.56 -9.94
N HIS A 289 6.73 9.40 -9.12
CA HIS A 289 6.77 9.66 -7.68
C HIS A 289 7.06 8.41 -6.85
N LEU A 290 6.94 7.20 -7.43
CA LEU A 290 7.10 5.95 -6.69
C LEU A 290 8.56 5.51 -6.59
N VAL A 291 8.87 4.79 -5.51
CA VAL A 291 10.07 3.95 -5.44
C VAL A 291 10.06 2.96 -6.61
N ARG A 292 11.22 2.79 -7.24
CA ARG A 292 11.38 2.09 -8.52
C ARG A 292 11.49 0.58 -8.34
N SER A 293 10.37 -0.04 -7.98
CA SER A 293 10.23 -1.48 -7.73
C SER A 293 9.66 -2.30 -8.90
N CYS A 294 9.42 -1.65 -10.05
CA CYS A 294 8.87 -2.25 -11.27
C CYS A 294 9.65 -1.81 -12.52
N THR A 295 9.84 -2.73 -13.48
CA THR A 295 10.59 -2.48 -14.72
C THR A 295 9.94 -1.41 -15.60
N GLN A 296 8.64 -1.15 -15.43
CA GLN A 296 7.95 -0.08 -16.13
C GLN A 296 8.42 1.30 -15.68
N HIS A 297 8.83 1.44 -14.41
CA HIS A 297 9.29 2.72 -13.85
C HIS A 297 10.65 3.14 -14.43
N VAL A 298 11.44 2.18 -14.91
CA VAL A 298 12.86 2.37 -15.27
C VAL A 298 13.15 2.19 -16.76
N SER A 299 12.10 2.07 -17.57
CA SER A 299 12.21 1.78 -19.01
C SER A 299 13.08 2.80 -19.78
N LYS A 300 13.05 4.07 -19.36
CA LYS A 300 13.83 5.17 -19.94
C LYS A 300 15.29 5.21 -19.45
N LEU A 301 15.62 4.56 -18.32
CA LEU A 301 16.91 4.67 -17.62
C LEU A 301 17.84 3.45 -17.83
N LYS A 302 17.47 2.51 -18.70
CA LYS A 302 18.20 1.24 -18.87
C LYS A 302 19.68 1.41 -19.25
N LYS A 303 20.01 2.48 -19.97
CA LYS A 303 21.38 2.77 -20.41
C LYS A 303 22.28 3.32 -19.29
N GLU A 304 21.68 3.84 -18.22
CA GLU A 304 22.38 4.51 -17.12
C GLU A 304 22.68 3.56 -15.95
N THR A 305 22.29 2.28 -16.03
CA THR A 305 22.36 1.36 -14.88
C THR A 305 23.73 1.32 -14.21
N TYR A 306 24.82 1.23 -14.98
CA TYR A 306 26.17 1.12 -14.42
C TYR A 306 26.72 2.44 -13.88
N GLU A 307 26.23 3.58 -14.37
CA GLU A 307 26.51 4.90 -13.80
C GLU A 307 25.75 5.08 -12.48
N ILE A 308 24.46 4.72 -12.45
CA ILE A 308 23.63 4.70 -11.24
C ILE A 308 24.29 3.90 -10.12
N LEU A 309 24.86 2.73 -10.44
CA LEU A 309 25.54 1.89 -9.45
C LEU A 309 26.72 2.59 -8.77
N GLN A 310 27.31 3.62 -9.39
CA GLN A 310 28.42 4.39 -8.82
C GLN A 310 27.97 5.48 -7.84
N SER A 311 26.67 5.64 -7.60
CA SER A 311 26.15 6.59 -6.61
C SER A 311 26.73 6.30 -5.21
N GLU A 312 27.15 7.35 -4.50
CA GLU A 312 27.75 7.24 -3.16
C GLU A 312 26.83 6.51 -2.16
N GLU A 313 25.52 6.73 -2.28
CA GLU A 313 24.52 6.08 -1.43
C GLU A 313 24.54 4.54 -1.54
N LEU A 314 25.03 4.00 -2.66
CA LEU A 314 25.12 2.55 -2.91
C LEU A 314 26.46 1.94 -2.52
N ARG A 315 27.46 2.76 -2.15
CA ARG A 315 28.82 2.32 -1.81
C ARG A 315 28.88 1.12 -0.84
N PRO A 316 28.06 1.04 0.23
CA PRO A 316 28.11 -0.08 1.19
C PRO A 316 27.82 -1.45 0.58
N ILE A 317 26.97 -1.49 -0.45
CA ILE A 317 26.50 -2.74 -1.08
C ILE A 317 27.02 -2.90 -2.52
N TYR A 318 27.78 -1.93 -3.03
CA TYR A 318 28.17 -1.82 -4.43
C TYR A 318 28.76 -3.11 -5.03
N PRO A 319 29.76 -3.80 -4.42
CA PRO A 319 30.35 -4.97 -5.04
C PRO A 319 29.35 -6.10 -5.28
N ALA A 320 28.50 -6.38 -4.29
CA ALA A 320 27.48 -7.42 -4.38
C ALA A 320 26.34 -7.03 -5.32
N LEU A 321 25.92 -5.77 -5.27
CA LEU A 321 24.88 -5.23 -6.16
C LEU A 321 25.32 -5.25 -7.63
N LEU A 322 26.57 -4.89 -7.91
CA LEU A 322 27.15 -4.93 -9.25
C LEU A 322 27.16 -6.35 -9.84
N ASP A 323 27.55 -7.36 -9.06
CA ASP A 323 27.51 -8.76 -9.49
C ASP A 323 26.09 -9.18 -9.89
N VAL A 324 25.11 -8.92 -9.02
CA VAL A 324 23.71 -9.25 -9.27
C VAL A 324 23.18 -8.51 -10.49
N CYS A 325 23.47 -7.22 -10.66
CA CYS A 325 23.06 -6.45 -11.83
C CYS A 325 23.67 -6.99 -13.13
N ARG A 326 24.96 -7.36 -13.14
CA ARG A 326 25.61 -7.98 -14.32
C ARG A 326 24.97 -9.31 -14.69
N ARG A 327 24.69 -10.15 -13.70
CA ARG A 327 24.02 -11.45 -13.91
C ARG A 327 22.60 -11.27 -14.43
N LEU A 328 21.84 -10.33 -13.86
CA LEU A 328 20.48 -10.00 -14.33
C LEU A 328 20.48 -9.45 -15.76
N ASP A 329 21.49 -8.65 -16.13
CA ASP A 329 21.62 -8.09 -17.48
C ASP A 329 21.97 -9.17 -18.51
N ALA A 330 22.85 -10.10 -18.17
CA ALA A 330 23.16 -11.26 -19.01
C ALA A 330 21.95 -12.21 -19.14
N GLU A 331 21.31 -12.55 -18.01
CA GLU A 331 20.16 -13.46 -17.96
C GLU A 331 18.97 -12.91 -18.75
N LYS A 332 18.76 -11.58 -18.74
CA LYS A 332 17.70 -10.90 -19.51
C LYS A 332 17.63 -11.35 -20.97
N GLU A 333 18.76 -11.64 -21.62
CA GLU A 333 18.82 -12.05 -23.01
C GLU A 333 18.22 -13.45 -23.27
N LEU A 334 18.06 -14.27 -22.22
CA LEU A 334 17.46 -15.60 -22.28
C LEU A 334 15.93 -15.60 -22.13
N HIS A 335 15.33 -14.45 -21.82
CA HIS A 335 13.90 -14.33 -21.52
C HIS A 335 13.14 -13.50 -22.55
N GLY A 336 11.96 -13.98 -22.93
CA GLY A 336 11.01 -13.20 -23.72
C GLY A 336 10.63 -11.90 -23.02
N GLY A 337 10.61 -10.79 -23.77
CA GLY A 337 10.29 -9.45 -23.25
C GLY A 337 11.48 -8.68 -22.66
N LYS A 338 12.63 -9.33 -22.38
CA LYS A 338 13.90 -8.68 -22.00
C LYS A 338 13.74 -7.56 -20.97
N LYS A 339 12.99 -7.83 -19.90
CA LYS A 339 12.75 -6.86 -18.82
C LYS A 339 14.06 -6.45 -18.14
N ASN A 340 14.22 -5.14 -17.91
CA ASN A 340 15.43 -4.54 -17.35
C ASN A 340 15.46 -4.65 -15.81
N TYR A 341 15.47 -5.87 -15.28
CA TYR A 341 15.54 -6.08 -13.83
C TYR A 341 16.85 -5.57 -13.22
N HIS A 342 17.97 -5.61 -13.95
CA HIS A 342 19.23 -5.03 -13.50
C HIS A 342 19.10 -3.53 -13.19
N THR A 343 18.45 -2.75 -14.07
CA THR A 343 18.16 -1.33 -13.86
C THR A 343 17.18 -1.12 -12.71
N MET A 344 16.11 -1.94 -12.64
CA MET A 344 15.12 -1.87 -11.57
C MET A 344 15.75 -2.09 -10.20
N ILE A 345 16.59 -3.12 -10.05
CA ILE A 345 17.27 -3.43 -8.80
C ILE A 345 18.25 -2.33 -8.40
N ALA A 346 19.07 -1.81 -9.32
CA ALA A 346 19.99 -0.70 -9.02
C ALA A 346 19.24 0.54 -8.50
N LEU A 347 18.17 0.95 -9.18
CA LEU A 347 17.37 2.12 -8.81
C LEU A 347 16.53 1.90 -7.56
N TYR A 348 16.06 0.68 -7.32
CA TYR A 348 15.33 0.30 -6.11
C TYR A 348 16.18 0.52 -4.86
N PHE A 349 17.42 0.02 -4.85
CA PHE A 349 18.32 0.22 -3.72
C PHE A 349 18.80 1.66 -3.61
N LEU A 350 18.96 2.39 -4.72
CA LEU A 350 19.27 3.82 -4.66
C LEU A 350 18.14 4.61 -3.99
N ASP A 351 16.89 4.31 -4.35
CA ASP A 351 15.72 4.92 -3.72
C ASP A 351 15.66 4.63 -2.24
N LEU A 352 15.83 3.36 -1.84
CA LEU A 352 15.75 2.99 -0.42
C LEU A 352 16.96 3.45 0.39
N ALA A 353 18.15 3.62 -0.22
CA ALA A 353 19.27 4.28 0.45
C ALA A 353 18.93 5.74 0.80
N ARG A 354 18.26 6.47 -0.11
CA ARG A 354 17.79 7.84 0.14
C ARG A 354 16.68 7.89 1.19
N VAL A 355 15.78 6.91 1.20
CA VAL A 355 14.79 6.76 2.28
C VAL A 355 15.48 6.54 3.62
N TRP A 356 16.53 5.71 3.71
CA TRP A 356 17.28 5.54 4.96
C TRP A 356 17.96 6.82 5.44
N ILE A 357 18.54 7.60 4.53
CA ILE A 357 19.11 8.92 4.83
C ILE A 357 18.03 9.85 5.40
N GLU A 358 16.86 9.89 4.76
CA GLU A 358 15.74 10.72 5.21
C GLU A 358 15.18 10.24 6.56
N LEU A 359 15.09 8.93 6.77
CA LEU A 359 14.69 8.36 8.06
C LEU A 359 15.69 8.71 9.17
N ARG A 360 16.99 8.81 8.88
CA ARG A 360 17.97 9.26 9.88
C ARG A 360 17.70 10.69 10.34
N ARG A 361 17.31 11.59 9.43
CA ARG A 361 16.90 12.97 9.78
C ARG A 361 15.69 12.97 10.71
N ILE A 362 14.69 12.13 10.41
CA ILE A 362 13.40 12.09 11.13
C ILE A 362 13.48 11.34 12.47
N CYS A 363 14.31 10.31 12.57
CA CYS A 363 14.34 9.45 13.76
C CYS A 363 15.06 10.12 14.94
N LYS A 364 14.47 9.99 16.13
CA LYS A 364 15.15 10.31 17.40
C LYS A 364 16.35 9.38 17.63
N PRO A 365 17.36 9.78 18.42
CA PRO A 365 18.37 8.85 18.92
C PRO A 365 17.70 7.70 19.67
N GLY A 366 18.10 6.45 19.38
CA GLY A 366 17.51 5.26 19.99
C GLY A 366 16.14 4.85 19.42
N ALA A 367 15.66 5.50 18.35
CA ALA A 367 14.42 5.11 17.68
C ALA A 367 14.51 3.69 17.11
N ASP A 368 13.37 3.03 17.05
CA ASP A 368 13.21 1.73 16.40
C ASP A 368 12.63 1.90 15.00
N VAL A 369 13.23 1.26 14.00
CA VAL A 369 12.65 1.15 12.66
C VAL A 369 12.37 -0.31 12.36
N VAL A 370 11.17 -0.62 11.88
CA VAL A 370 10.81 -1.95 11.42
C VAL A 370 10.18 -1.91 10.04
N PHE A 371 10.87 -2.52 9.08
CA PHE A 371 10.35 -2.71 7.73
C PHE A 371 9.83 -4.14 7.58
N VAL A 372 8.58 -4.29 7.14
CA VAL A 372 8.10 -5.55 6.59
C VAL A 372 8.64 -5.67 5.17
N ILE A 373 9.51 -6.65 4.94
CA ILE A 373 10.15 -6.86 3.63
C ILE A 373 10.19 -8.33 3.27
N GLY A 374 10.27 -8.60 1.97
CA GLY A 374 10.56 -9.92 1.46
C GLY A 374 11.53 -9.88 0.30
N ASP A 375 12.34 -10.92 0.22
CA ASP A 375 13.34 -11.04 -0.85
C ASP A 375 12.69 -11.20 -2.22
N SER A 376 13.51 -11.01 -3.24
CA SER A 376 13.13 -11.18 -4.64
C SER A 376 14.15 -12.06 -5.37
N ALA A 377 13.68 -12.69 -6.45
CA ALA A 377 14.56 -13.39 -7.38
C ALA A 377 14.12 -13.14 -8.85
N PRO A 378 14.28 -11.91 -9.37
CA PRO A 378 14.01 -11.63 -10.77
C PRO A 378 14.88 -12.53 -11.66
N TYR A 379 14.28 -13.14 -12.68
CA TYR A 379 14.91 -14.21 -13.49
C TYR A 379 15.55 -15.37 -12.69
N GLY A 380 15.10 -15.61 -11.44
CA GLY A 380 15.71 -16.64 -10.59
C GLY A 380 17.08 -16.27 -10.04
N ILE A 381 17.51 -15.01 -10.14
CA ILE A 381 18.73 -14.49 -9.51
C ILE A 381 18.33 -13.87 -8.18
N TYR A 382 18.76 -14.49 -7.08
CA TYR A 382 18.45 -14.06 -5.72
C TYR A 382 19.01 -12.67 -5.40
N VAL A 383 18.18 -11.84 -4.77
CA VAL A 383 18.52 -10.51 -4.28
C VAL A 383 18.32 -10.51 -2.75
N PRO A 384 19.38 -10.36 -1.93
CA PRO A 384 19.29 -10.35 -0.47
C PRO A 384 18.81 -8.99 0.04
N VAL A 385 17.49 -8.75 -0.03
CA VAL A 385 16.89 -7.44 0.27
C VAL A 385 17.10 -7.09 1.73
N ASP A 386 16.95 -8.06 2.63
CA ASP A 386 17.14 -7.87 4.06
C ASP A 386 18.55 -7.39 4.42
N THR A 387 19.59 -8.09 3.96
CA THR A 387 20.98 -7.74 4.23
C THR A 387 21.32 -6.38 3.64
N TRP A 388 21.01 -6.13 2.36
CA TRP A 388 21.39 -4.89 1.72
C TRP A 388 20.67 -3.66 2.31
N LEU A 389 19.40 -3.78 2.69
CA LEU A 389 18.73 -2.69 3.40
C LEU A 389 19.31 -2.47 4.80
N GLY A 390 19.74 -3.52 5.50
CA GLY A 390 20.45 -3.40 6.76
C GLY A 390 21.77 -2.63 6.63
N GLU A 391 22.60 -2.99 5.64
CA GLU A 391 23.88 -2.30 5.37
C GLU A 391 23.68 -0.82 4.97
N LEU A 392 22.65 -0.54 4.16
CA LEU A 392 22.29 0.83 3.80
C LEU A 392 21.81 1.63 5.03
N ALA A 393 21.08 1.00 5.96
CA ALA A 393 20.69 1.65 7.20
C ALA A 393 21.89 1.99 8.08
N LEU A 394 22.86 1.06 8.23
CA LEU A 394 24.10 1.35 8.96
C LEU A 394 24.86 2.53 8.35
N ALA A 395 24.98 2.55 7.02
CA ALA A 395 25.65 3.63 6.30
C ALA A 395 24.93 4.98 6.43
N ALA A 396 23.59 4.97 6.58
CA ALA A 396 22.81 6.17 6.85
C ALA A 396 22.96 6.69 8.29
N GLY A 397 23.63 5.96 9.19
CA GLY A 397 23.89 6.38 10.58
C GLY A 397 23.04 5.69 11.64
N PHE A 398 22.42 4.56 11.31
CA PHE A 398 21.84 3.65 12.31
C PHE A 398 22.91 2.73 12.91
N THR A 399 22.66 2.15 14.09
CA THR A 399 23.68 1.47 14.91
C THR A 399 23.74 -0.04 14.71
N SER A 400 22.60 -0.68 14.47
CA SER A 400 22.51 -2.14 14.27
C SER A 400 21.23 -2.52 13.53
N TYR A 401 21.24 -3.70 12.90
CA TYR A 401 20.04 -4.29 12.34
C TYR A 401 19.96 -5.80 12.61
N ARG A 402 18.74 -6.34 12.56
CA ARG A 402 18.46 -7.78 12.60
C ARG A 402 17.24 -8.09 11.74
N PHE A 403 17.19 -9.30 11.20
CA PHE A 403 16.05 -9.76 10.41
C PHE A 403 15.34 -10.94 11.08
N ASP A 404 14.06 -10.75 11.40
CA ASP A 404 13.19 -11.82 11.89
C ASP A 404 12.40 -12.43 10.74
N LYS A 405 12.72 -13.66 10.35
CA LYS A 405 11.93 -14.36 9.34
C LYS A 405 10.52 -14.66 9.88
N ALA A 406 9.49 -14.17 9.18
CA ALA A 406 8.09 -14.45 9.50
C ALA A 406 7.56 -15.66 8.73
N ARG A 407 7.92 -15.80 7.44
CA ARG A 407 7.49 -16.93 6.61
C ARG A 407 8.42 -17.19 5.43
N ASP A 408 8.40 -18.42 4.96
CA ASP A 408 8.97 -18.77 3.66
C ASP A 408 8.00 -18.41 2.52
N ARG A 409 8.56 -17.95 1.42
CA ARG A 409 7.89 -17.63 0.16
C ARG A 409 8.41 -18.56 -0.92
N ASN A 410 7.59 -18.78 -1.95
CA ASN A 410 7.91 -19.66 -3.07
C ASN A 410 8.09 -21.16 -2.70
N THR A 411 7.45 -21.63 -1.62
CA THR A 411 7.57 -23.02 -1.12
C THR A 411 6.44 -23.96 -1.54
N LYS A 412 5.20 -23.46 -1.66
CA LYS A 412 4.01 -24.31 -1.89
C LYS A 412 3.76 -24.69 -3.34
N TRP A 413 4.22 -23.87 -4.27
CA TRP A 413 4.05 -24.09 -5.70
C TRP A 413 5.41 -23.86 -6.34
N LYS A 414 5.88 -24.76 -7.21
CA LYS A 414 6.96 -24.43 -8.15
C LYS A 414 6.46 -23.25 -8.97
N ASN A 415 6.86 -22.04 -8.59
CA ASN A 415 6.45 -20.85 -9.32
C ASN A 415 6.96 -21.00 -10.74
N ARG A 416 6.08 -20.76 -11.72
CA ARG A 416 6.42 -20.93 -13.13
C ARG A 416 7.59 -20.03 -13.56
N LYS A 417 7.96 -19.03 -12.76
CA LYS A 417 9.04 -18.07 -13.03
C LYS A 417 10.41 -18.46 -12.46
N HIS A 418 10.49 -19.08 -11.28
CA HIS A 418 11.75 -19.54 -10.68
C HIS A 418 11.50 -20.47 -9.47
N THR A 419 12.50 -21.27 -9.11
CA THR A 419 12.46 -22.20 -7.96
C THR A 419 13.21 -21.71 -6.73
N VAL A 420 13.84 -20.53 -6.79
CA VAL A 420 14.57 -19.94 -5.64
C VAL A 420 13.65 -19.79 -4.43
N PRO A 421 13.97 -20.41 -3.28
CA PRO A 421 13.26 -20.17 -2.03
C PRO A 421 13.46 -18.71 -1.59
N LEU A 422 12.39 -18.06 -1.17
CA LEU A 422 12.43 -16.67 -0.69
C LEU A 422 11.92 -16.62 0.74
N LYS A 423 12.16 -15.51 1.43
CA LYS A 423 11.62 -15.26 2.77
C LYS A 423 10.96 -13.88 2.83
N GLU A 424 10.11 -13.71 3.83
CA GLU A 424 9.52 -12.43 4.22
C GLU A 424 9.52 -12.35 5.74
N GLY A 425 9.69 -11.15 6.26
CA GLY A 425 9.89 -10.93 7.68
C GLY A 425 10.05 -9.46 8.02
N PHE A 426 10.63 -9.23 9.19
CA PHE A 426 10.75 -7.92 9.79
C PHE A 426 12.24 -7.57 9.87
N LEU A 427 12.66 -6.55 9.12
CA LEU A 427 13.97 -5.93 9.29
C LEU A 427 13.86 -4.87 10.38
N TRP A 428 14.42 -5.17 11.54
CA TRP A 428 14.54 -4.25 12.66
C TRP A 428 15.87 -3.51 12.57
N VAL A 429 15.84 -2.19 12.73
CA VAL A 429 17.01 -1.32 12.73
C VAL A 429 16.93 -0.41 13.96
N LYS A 430 18.07 -0.23 14.64
CA LYS A 430 18.21 0.63 15.83
C LYS A 430 18.92 1.93 15.47
N GLY A 431 18.31 3.06 15.81
CA GLY A 431 18.83 4.40 15.55
C GLY A 431 19.56 5.06 16.69
#